data_AF-A0A2P2LMD3-F1
#
_entry.id   AF-A0A2P2LMD3-F1
#
_cell.length_a   1.000
_cell.length_b   1.000
_cell.length_c   1.000
_cell.angle_alpha   90.00
_cell.angle_beta   90.00
_cell.angle_gamma   90.00
#
_symmetry.space_group_name_H-M   'P 1'
#
loop_
_entity.id
_entity.type
_entity.pdbx_description
1 polymer ?
#
loop_
_entity_poly.entity_id
_entity_poly.type
_entity_poly.pdbx_seq_one_letter_code
_entity_poly.pdbx_strand_id
1 'polypeptide(L)'
;MAAVDPSPFLEILVRGPDGFSVWNGPPFSSGQPSIKLEAIPCSNATFSEDGSTLMVMKANSVIGVYDCSNYRETRTFEVPNVLAAAVSPRGTFLQTFQKSLTPQDKNVVLWNIATGDPVYQLFQKNMMKTTWYFKLSPIFLVVVEYNTVAKFD
;
A
#
# COMPACT_ATOMS: atom_id res chain seq x y z
N MET A 1 28.66 11.45 16.33
CA MET A 1 28.68 10.09 15.75
C MET A 1 27.49 10.00 14.81
N ALA A 2 27.73 9.95 13.50
CA ALA A 2 26.67 9.65 12.55
C ALA A 2 26.34 8.16 12.69
N ALA A 3 25.08 7.83 12.98
CA ALA A 3 24.61 6.46 12.90
C ALA A 3 24.79 6.00 11.45
N VAL A 4 25.53 4.90 11.27
CA VAL A 4 25.60 4.20 9.99
C VAL A 4 24.20 3.69 9.74
N ASP A 5 23.47 4.32 8.82
CA ASP A 5 22.23 3.73 8.29
C ASP A 5 22.61 2.37 7.72
N PRO A 6 22.13 1.24 8.29
CA PRO A 6 22.37 -0.05 7.68
C PRO A 6 21.69 -0.02 6.31
N SER A 7 22.49 -0.24 5.25
CA SER A 7 22.00 -0.44 3.89
C SER A 7 20.74 -1.31 3.91
N PRO A 8 19.70 -0.99 3.12
CA PRO A 8 18.47 -1.77 3.15
C PRO A 8 18.84 -3.22 2.80
N PHE A 9 18.70 -4.12 3.77
CA PHE A 9 18.82 -5.54 3.52
C PHE A 9 17.75 -5.88 2.50
N LEU A 10 18.15 -6.49 1.38
CA LEU A 10 17.19 -7.02 0.42
C LEU A 10 16.24 -7.95 1.16
N GLU A 11 14.94 -7.85 0.88
CA GLU A 11 13.91 -8.72 1.44
C GLU A 11 13.17 -9.41 0.31
N ILE A 12 12.71 -10.63 0.58
CA ILE A 12 12.07 -11.47 -0.42
C ILE A 12 10.60 -11.60 -0.05
N LEU A 13 9.72 -11.03 -0.87
CA LEU A 13 8.28 -11.25 -0.75
C LEU A 13 7.89 -12.50 -1.54
N VAL A 14 7.41 -13.51 -0.82
CA VAL A 14 6.98 -14.80 -1.37
C VAL A 14 5.46 -14.84 -1.40
N ARG A 15 4.89 -14.98 -2.61
CA ARG A 15 3.44 -15.15 -2.81
C ARG A 15 3.10 -16.64 -2.92
N GLY A 16 2.06 -17.06 -2.21
CA GLY A 16 1.56 -18.43 -2.19
C GLY A 16 0.03 -18.49 -2.07
N PRO A 17 -0.54 -19.71 -2.03
CA PRO A 17 -2.00 -19.89 -1.90
C PRO A 17 -2.56 -19.32 -0.59
N ASP A 18 -1.75 -19.31 0.48
CA ASP A 18 -2.13 -18.79 1.79
C ASP A 18 -1.87 -17.27 1.96
N GLY A 19 -1.57 -16.57 0.85
CA GLY A 19 -1.29 -15.14 0.82
C GLY A 19 0.18 -14.82 0.56
N PHE A 20 0.82 -14.00 1.40
CA PHE A 20 2.24 -13.65 1.24
C PHE A 20 3.01 -13.80 2.54
N SER A 21 4.30 -14.11 2.43
CA SER A 21 5.28 -14.06 3.52
C SER A 21 6.48 -13.21 3.09
N VAL A 22 7.25 -12.71 4.08
CA VAL A 22 8.49 -11.98 3.81
C VAL A 22 9.64 -12.73 4.43
N TRP A 23 10.68 -12.97 3.64
CA TRP A 23 11.89 -13.65 4.08
C TRP A 23 13.09 -12.69 4.04
N ASN A 24 14.06 -12.94 4.90
CA ASN A 24 15.35 -12.27 4.86
C ASN A 24 16.03 -12.53 3.51
N GLY A 25 16.59 -11.49 2.90
CA GLY A 25 17.41 -11.63 1.71
C GLY A 25 18.90 -11.86 2.01
N PRO A 26 19.73 -11.95 0.96
CA PRO A 26 21.16 -12.23 1.10
C PRO A 26 21.93 -11.08 1.77
N PRO A 27 23.06 -11.37 2.44
CA PRO A 27 23.64 -12.71 2.61
C PRO A 27 22.89 -13.56 3.66
N PHE A 28 22.70 -14.84 3.37
CA PHE A 28 22.03 -15.77 4.27
C PHE A 28 23.01 -16.36 5.28
N SER A 29 22.84 -16.08 6.57
CA SER A 29 23.71 -16.61 7.63
C SER A 29 23.80 -18.14 7.65
N SER A 30 22.72 -18.83 7.25
CA SER A 30 22.61 -20.29 7.19
C SER A 30 22.65 -20.87 5.77
N GLY A 31 22.96 -20.04 4.76
CA GLY A 31 22.94 -20.45 3.35
C GLY A 31 21.55 -20.51 2.69
N GLN A 32 20.47 -20.26 3.45
CA GLN A 32 19.10 -20.17 2.93
C GLN A 32 18.31 -18.99 3.54
N PRO A 33 17.29 -18.46 2.85
CA PRO A 33 16.38 -17.46 3.42
C PRO A 33 15.71 -17.95 4.70
N SER A 34 15.40 -17.03 5.61
CA SER A 34 14.60 -17.31 6.82
C SER A 34 13.37 -16.41 6.84
N ILE A 35 12.28 -16.89 7.43
CA ILE A 35 11.02 -16.15 7.51
C ILE A 35 11.19 -14.96 8.46
N LYS A 36 10.87 -13.76 7.97
CA LYS A 36 10.81 -12.49 8.73
C LYS A 36 9.37 -12.10 9.06
N LEU A 37 8.44 -12.37 8.14
CA LEU A 37 7.00 -12.27 8.34
C LEU A 37 6.32 -13.55 7.85
N GLU A 38 5.57 -14.18 8.75
CA GLU A 38 4.76 -15.36 8.44
C GLU A 38 3.68 -15.07 7.40
N ALA A 39 3.12 -16.12 6.80
CA ALA A 39 2.12 -15.99 5.76
C ALA A 39 0.88 -15.22 6.26
N ILE A 40 0.55 -14.11 5.59
CA ILE A 40 -0.69 -13.35 5.82
C ILE A 40 -1.66 -13.61 4.66
N PRO A 41 -2.86 -14.16 4.93
CA PRO A 41 -3.91 -14.30 3.93
C PRO A 41 -4.31 -12.95 3.35
N CYS A 42 -4.11 -12.80 2.04
CA CYS A 42 -4.40 -11.55 1.33
C CYS A 42 -4.72 -11.83 -0.14
N SER A 43 -5.45 -10.92 -0.77
CA SER A 43 -5.64 -10.93 -2.22
C SER A 43 -4.52 -10.18 -2.95
N ASN A 44 -3.85 -9.24 -2.26
CA ASN A 44 -2.73 -8.48 -2.80
C ASN A 44 -1.88 -7.88 -1.67
N ALA A 45 -0.59 -7.67 -1.95
CA ALA A 45 0.35 -6.98 -1.08
C ALA A 45 1.30 -6.12 -1.92
N THR A 46 1.62 -4.90 -1.47
CA THR A 46 2.44 -3.95 -2.23
C THR A 46 3.24 -3.06 -1.30
N PHE A 47 4.55 -3.00 -1.52
CA PHE A 47 5.45 -2.05 -0.84
C PHE A 47 5.30 -0.64 -1.41
N SER A 48 5.54 0.35 -0.57
CA SER A 48 5.94 1.70 -0.99
C SER A 48 7.27 1.65 -1.73
N GLU A 49 7.55 2.65 -2.56
CA GLU A 49 8.77 2.70 -3.37
C GLU A 49 10.03 2.87 -2.51
N ASP A 50 9.91 3.58 -1.39
CA ASP A 50 10.96 3.70 -0.38
C ASP A 50 11.14 2.44 0.50
N GLY A 51 10.27 1.44 0.34
CA GLY A 51 10.28 0.18 1.08
C GLY A 51 9.91 0.28 2.56
N SER A 52 9.55 1.47 3.06
CA SER A 52 9.24 1.69 4.48
C SER A 52 7.89 1.09 4.89
N THR A 53 6.97 0.98 3.94
CA THR A 53 5.57 0.66 4.20
C THR A 53 5.10 -0.48 3.31
N LEU A 54 4.36 -1.42 3.90
CA LEU A 54 3.72 -2.51 3.17
C LEU A 54 2.20 -2.43 3.33
N MET A 55 1.50 -2.27 2.20
CA MET A 55 0.04 -2.34 2.14
C MET A 55 -0.39 -3.78 1.83
N VAL A 56 -1.37 -4.28 2.58
CA VAL A 56 -1.93 -5.64 2.44
C VAL A 56 -3.45 -5.56 2.32
N MET A 57 -4.00 -6.06 1.22
CA MET A 57 -5.46 -6.21 1.04
C MET A 57 -5.92 -7.56 1.59
N LYS A 58 -6.54 -7.54 2.76
CA LYS A 58 -7.04 -8.73 3.47
C LYS A 58 -8.48 -9.05 3.04
N ALA A 59 -9.03 -10.11 3.62
CA ALA A 59 -10.44 -10.45 3.48
C ALA A 59 -11.36 -9.34 4.03
N ASN A 60 -12.64 -9.38 3.64
CA ASN A 60 -13.70 -8.51 4.16
C ASN A 60 -13.46 -7.00 3.98
N SER A 61 -12.80 -6.61 2.89
CA SER A 61 -12.53 -5.19 2.56
C SER A 61 -11.65 -4.45 3.58
N VAL A 62 -10.77 -5.20 4.24
CA VAL A 62 -9.81 -4.66 5.20
C VAL A 62 -8.46 -4.45 4.52
N ILE A 63 -7.88 -3.27 4.68
CA ILE A 63 -6.52 -2.96 4.22
C ILE A 63 -5.65 -2.78 5.45
N GLY A 64 -4.65 -3.65 5.61
CA GLY A 64 -3.61 -3.47 6.62
C GLY A 64 -2.44 -2.68 6.06
N VAL A 65 -1.84 -1.83 6.89
CA VAL A 65 -0.60 -1.13 6.60
C VAL A 65 0.44 -1.51 7.65
N TYR A 66 1.62 -1.93 7.19
CA TYR A 66 2.69 -2.47 8.01
C TYR A 66 3.94 -1.61 7.88
N ASP A 67 4.64 -1.43 8.99
CA ASP A 67 6.00 -0.87 9.02
C ASP A 67 7.00 -1.98 8.68
N CYS A 68 7.75 -1.83 7.58
CA CYS A 68 8.68 -2.85 7.10
C CYS A 68 9.92 -3.02 7.98
N SER A 69 10.22 -2.07 8.88
CA SER A 69 11.36 -2.20 9.80
C SER A 69 11.17 -3.40 10.75
N ASN A 70 9.93 -3.66 11.14
CA ASN A 70 9.57 -4.67 12.14
C ASN A 70 8.37 -5.55 11.74
N TYR A 71 7.80 -5.32 10.56
CA TYR A 71 6.63 -6.02 10.01
C TYR A 71 5.41 -6.05 10.94
N ARG A 72 5.23 -5.02 11.77
CA ARG A 72 4.02 -4.85 12.58
C ARG A 72 2.99 -4.03 11.82
N GLU A 73 1.74 -4.45 11.95
CA GLU A 73 0.62 -3.67 11.43
C GLU A 73 0.48 -2.37 12.25
N THR A 74 0.69 -1.23 11.59
CA THR A 74 0.57 0.09 12.21
C THR A 74 -0.82 0.67 12.06
N ARG A 75 -1.53 0.31 10.98
CA ARG A 75 -2.90 0.75 10.71
C ARG A 75 -3.74 -0.29 10.00
N THR A 76 -5.04 -0.16 10.21
CA THR A 76 -6.07 -0.92 9.52
C THR A 76 -7.12 0.04 9.01
N PHE A 77 -7.50 -0.11 7.74
CA PHE A 77 -8.57 0.65 7.09
C PHE A 77 -9.69 -0.31 6.68
N GLU A 78 -10.89 -0.06 7.17
CA GLU A 78 -12.10 -0.75 6.74
C GLU A 78 -12.76 0.06 5.65
N VAL A 79 -12.67 -0.40 4.40
CA VAL A 79 -13.20 0.33 3.25
C VAL A 79 -14.18 -0.57 2.50
N PRO A 80 -15.48 -0.55 2.85
CA PRO A 80 -16.48 -1.41 2.25
C PRO A 80 -16.48 -1.34 0.73
N ASN A 81 -16.56 -2.49 0.07
CA ASN A 81 -16.58 -2.58 -1.40
C ASN A 81 -15.36 -1.95 -2.08
N VAL A 82 -14.19 -1.97 -1.42
CA VAL A 82 -12.93 -1.55 -2.04
C VAL A 82 -12.62 -2.44 -3.25
N LEU A 83 -12.36 -1.80 -4.38
CA LEU A 83 -11.99 -2.44 -5.63
C LEU A 83 -10.49 -2.29 -5.92
N ALA A 84 -9.87 -1.23 -5.40
CA ALA A 84 -8.43 -1.06 -5.44
C ALA A 84 -7.93 -0.16 -4.33
N ALA A 85 -6.66 -0.34 -4.01
CA ALA A 85 -5.91 0.51 -3.12
C ALA A 85 -4.48 0.67 -3.63
N ALA A 86 -3.85 1.80 -3.28
CA ALA A 86 -2.46 2.07 -3.59
C ALA A 86 -1.83 2.92 -2.48
N VAL A 87 -0.58 2.62 -2.14
CA VAL A 87 0.22 3.41 -1.20
C VAL A 87 1.09 4.41 -1.97
N SER A 88 1.33 5.61 -1.41
CA SER A 88 2.26 6.57 -2.00
C SER A 88 3.71 6.05 -1.97
N PRO A 89 4.60 6.48 -2.90
CA PRO A 89 6.02 6.15 -2.92
C PRO A 89 6.73 6.24 -1.57
N ARG A 90 6.37 7.23 -0.74
CA ARG A 90 6.93 7.44 0.60
C ARG A 90 6.15 6.78 1.75
N GLY A 91 5.08 6.05 1.46
CA GLY A 91 4.27 5.41 2.51
C GLY A 91 3.40 6.36 3.33
N THR A 92 3.30 7.64 2.96
CA THR A 92 2.57 8.66 3.74
C THR A 92 1.06 8.57 3.54
N PHE A 93 0.62 8.23 2.32
CA PHE A 93 -0.79 8.21 1.97
C PHE A 93 -1.24 6.86 1.42
N LEU A 94 -2.50 6.53 1.70
CA LEU A 94 -3.23 5.43 1.09
C LEU A 94 -4.34 6.02 0.22
N GLN A 95 -4.43 5.64 -1.04
CA GLN A 95 -5.62 5.88 -1.86
C GLN A 95 -6.45 4.62 -1.92
N THR A 96 -7.75 4.76 -1.75
CA THR A 96 -8.72 3.68 -1.96
C THR A 96 -9.78 4.08 -2.95
N PHE A 97 -10.20 3.12 -3.78
CA PHE A 97 -11.35 3.25 -4.65
C PHE A 97 -12.38 2.18 -4.33
N GLN A 98 -13.60 2.61 -4.04
CA GLN A 98 -14.72 1.74 -3.70
C GLN A 98 -15.81 1.82 -4.77
N LYS A 99 -16.63 0.76 -4.85
CA LYS A 99 -17.79 0.77 -5.74
C LYS A 99 -18.80 1.80 -5.25
N SER A 100 -19.08 2.82 -6.07
CA SER A 100 -20.13 3.80 -5.73
C SER A 100 -21.50 3.19 -5.96
N LEU A 101 -22.41 3.39 -5.00
CA LEU A 101 -23.82 3.02 -5.14
C LEU A 101 -24.62 4.17 -5.76
N THR A 102 -24.25 5.41 -5.41
CA THR A 102 -24.83 6.63 -6.00
C THR A 102 -23.73 7.61 -6.42
N PRO A 103 -24.00 8.56 -7.33
CA PRO A 103 -23.04 9.62 -7.68
C PRO A 103 -22.75 10.63 -6.56
N GLN A 104 -23.54 10.62 -5.48
CA GLN A 104 -23.35 11.53 -4.35
C GLN A 104 -22.33 10.97 -3.34
N ASP A 105 -22.13 9.65 -3.34
CA ASP A 105 -21.19 8.99 -2.45
C ASP A 105 -19.75 9.21 -2.90
N LYS A 106 -18.87 9.59 -1.97
CA LYS A 106 -17.45 9.68 -2.25
C LYS A 106 -16.87 8.27 -2.34
N ASN A 107 -16.25 7.96 -3.47
CA ASN A 107 -15.76 6.63 -3.75
C ASN A 107 -14.25 6.58 -4.01
N VAL A 108 -13.59 7.73 -4.03
CA VAL A 108 -12.13 7.85 -3.93
C VAL A 108 -11.81 8.56 -2.64
N VAL A 109 -11.00 7.92 -1.81
CA VAL A 109 -10.55 8.48 -0.53
C VAL A 109 -9.04 8.41 -0.49
N LEU A 110 -8.42 9.54 -0.15
CA LEU A 110 -7.02 9.63 0.21
C LEU A 110 -6.94 9.74 1.73
N TRP A 111 -6.21 8.82 2.34
CA TRP A 111 -6.03 8.71 3.78
C TRP A 111 -4.61 9.09 4.15
N ASN A 112 -4.45 9.82 5.24
CA ASN A 112 -3.15 9.92 5.89
C ASN A 112 -2.88 8.62 6.66
N ILE A 113 -1.80 7.92 6.35
CA ILE A 113 -1.49 6.63 7.00
C ILE A 113 -1.13 6.85 8.47
N ALA A 114 -0.38 7.90 8.81
CA ALA A 114 0.01 8.15 10.19
C ALA A 114 -1.20 8.41 11.10
N THR A 115 -2.18 9.20 10.66
CA THR A 115 -3.35 9.55 11.50
C THR A 115 -4.51 8.57 11.34
N GLY A 116 -4.66 7.97 10.16
CA GLY A 116 -5.82 7.16 9.79
C GLY A 116 -7.00 7.98 9.24
N ASP A 117 -6.85 9.31 9.14
CA ASP A 117 -7.93 10.20 8.73
C ASP A 117 -7.99 10.40 7.21
N PRO A 118 -9.19 10.56 6.64
CA PRO A 118 -9.33 10.99 5.26
C PRO A 118 -8.88 12.44 5.10
N VAL A 119 -7.90 12.69 4.24
CA VAL A 119 -7.42 14.05 3.92
C VAL A 119 -8.08 14.62 2.67
N TYR A 120 -8.62 13.74 1.81
CA TYR A 120 -9.33 14.16 0.60
C TYR A 120 -10.31 13.08 0.13
N GLN A 121 -11.47 13.51 -0.38
CA GLN A 121 -12.54 12.64 -0.81
C GLN A 121 -13.23 13.18 -2.06
N LEU A 122 -13.38 12.35 -3.10
CA LEU A 122 -14.13 12.73 -4.31
C LEU A 122 -14.99 11.57 -4.82
N PHE A 123 -15.88 11.92 -5.75
CA PHE A 123 -16.62 10.94 -6.54
C PHE A 123 -15.98 10.81 -7.92
N GLN A 124 -15.81 9.57 -8.38
CA GLN A 124 -15.30 9.25 -9.70
C GLN A 124 -16.15 8.13 -10.31
N LYS A 125 -16.80 8.46 -11.43
CA LYS A 125 -17.75 7.58 -12.13
C LYS A 125 -17.12 6.27 -12.62
N ASN A 126 -15.92 6.37 -13.19
CA ASN A 126 -15.21 5.23 -13.78
C ASN A 126 -13.80 5.16 -13.23
N MET A 127 -13.42 3.96 -12.80
CA MET A 127 -12.05 3.59 -12.56
C MET A 127 -11.33 3.43 -13.91
N MET A 128 -10.39 4.33 -14.22
CA MET A 128 -9.46 4.10 -15.32
C MET A 128 -8.33 3.22 -14.79
N LYS A 129 -8.28 1.95 -15.24
CA LYS A 129 -7.20 1.02 -14.86
C LYS A 129 -5.82 1.66 -15.08
N THR A 130 -5.64 2.38 -16.19
CA THR A 130 -4.39 3.05 -16.55
C THR A 130 -3.88 4.03 -15.49
N THR A 131 -4.75 4.72 -14.74
CA THR A 131 -4.35 5.72 -13.74
C THR A 131 -3.68 5.10 -12.51
N TRP A 132 -4.09 3.90 -12.08
CA TRP A 132 -3.52 3.25 -10.89
C TRP A 132 -2.27 2.43 -11.16
N TYR A 133 -1.93 2.22 -12.43
CA TYR A 133 -0.73 1.47 -12.84
C TYR A 133 0.39 2.37 -13.38
N PHE A 134 0.24 3.71 -13.40
CA PHE A 134 1.35 4.59 -13.75
C PHE A 134 2.38 4.64 -12.62
N LYS A 135 3.19 3.57 -12.60
CA LYS A 135 4.40 3.35 -11.80
C LYS A 135 5.64 4.03 -12.41
N LEU A 136 5.44 4.88 -13.43
CA LEU A 136 6.50 5.47 -14.27
C LEU A 136 6.90 6.90 -13.86
N SER A 137 6.38 7.38 -12.73
CA SER A 137 6.71 8.70 -12.20
C SER A 137 6.85 8.58 -10.67
N PRO A 138 7.84 9.23 -10.05
CA PRO A 138 8.01 9.28 -8.59
C PRO A 138 6.93 10.17 -7.92
N ILE A 139 5.71 10.14 -8.44
CA ILE A 139 4.63 11.04 -8.07
C ILE A 139 3.35 10.23 -7.95
N PHE A 140 2.81 10.17 -6.72
CA PHE A 140 1.48 9.64 -6.49
C PHE A 140 0.45 10.64 -6.97
N LEU A 141 -0.21 10.32 -8.08
CA LEU A 141 -1.19 11.17 -8.74
C LEU A 141 -2.60 10.66 -8.40
N VAL A 142 -3.36 11.47 -7.66
CA VAL A 142 -4.82 11.28 -7.56
C VAL A 142 -5.43 11.99 -8.76
N VAL A 143 -6.09 11.25 -9.65
CA VAL A 143 -6.89 11.87 -10.71
C VAL A 143 -8.13 12.46 -10.07
N VAL A 144 -8.24 13.77 -10.21
CA VAL A 144 -9.40 14.59 -9.86
C VAL A 144 -10.13 14.89 -11.18
N GLU A 145 -11.46 14.99 -11.16
CA GLU A 145 -12.30 15.10 -12.36
C GLU A 145 -11.75 16.04 -13.48
N TYR A 146 -12.04 15.66 -14.73
CA TYR A 146 -11.85 16.44 -15.97
C TYR A 146 -10.54 17.26 -16.05
N ASN A 147 -9.39 16.56 -16.11
CA ASN A 147 -8.02 17.10 -16.30
C ASN A 147 -7.30 17.61 -15.04
N THR A 148 -7.81 17.36 -13.83
CA THR A 148 -7.11 17.77 -12.61
C THR A 148 -6.32 16.59 -12.05
N VAL A 149 -5.07 16.81 -11.69
CA VAL A 149 -4.28 15.78 -11.01
C VAL A 149 -3.65 16.40 -9.78
N ALA A 150 -3.94 15.82 -8.62
CA ALA A 150 -3.33 16.23 -7.36
C ALA A 150 -2.08 15.38 -7.13
N LYS A 151 -0.98 16.06 -6.84
CA LYS A 151 0.32 15.45 -6.53
C LYS A 151 0.45 15.25 -5.03
N PHE A 152 0.73 14.02 -4.65
CA PHE A 152 1.17 13.64 -3.31
C PHE A 152 2.57 13.03 -3.40
N ASP A 153 3.20 12.84 -2.24
CA ASP A 153 4.61 12.47 -2.13
C ASP A 153 4.96 11.08 -2.69
#